data_AF-A0A660QC92-F1
#
_entry.id   AF-A0A660QC92-F1
#
_cell.length_a   1.000
_cell.length_b   1.000
_cell.length_c   1.000
_cell.angle_alpha   90.00
_cell.angle_beta   90.00
_cell.angle_gamma   90.00
#
_symmetry.space_group_name_H-M   'P 1'
#
loop_
_entity.id
_entity.type
_entity.pdbx_description
1 polymer ?
#
loop_
_entity_poly.entity_id
_entity_poly.type
_entity_poly.pdbx_seq_one_letter_code
_entity_poly.pdbx_strand_id
1 'polypeptide(L)'
;MYYKVARDPVHSEIFMYPLEILVSDTGPVQRLRYLSQLVGAELVYPGATHTRFSHSLGVMHIAGLYASHLFDNDGERRIVRLAGLLHDVGHGPFSHQFDDVVYKRMGLIEGHDEHRERILLEVMPKEMMASFKRISDPRMRKALIEDLELTQSTSEVCEETFLDLMSRVNEVFKGEELGTVSFNIVQGPLGADRLDFLLRDSYFSGTRHFGVGALDRIIRNSFVKEHGNQQILCYHIKVLDQIYTSLFGRFMMYKNIYFHKTSRAADLMIQDMLDLCYRPLKLEERVNDLNKFIELTDQSIFCEIEFRFDQLLEKYGVSREEAESFFQERMSELTEEEYNLYASHTIVERYRKRDLWKVLMEISFAASGVDPSVMSRGVAADALQKIRLRLEHLIDSKDISQDDKKELRRILDDFEVIFRVDTPYKLSLVHPEEFLKSNVFLYDPTKGELMTLEEYTKRYPAYQLMTNNLIQIVRIYVTEDVREILRRYKVIPKTGVELTTRW
;
A
#
# COMPACT_ATOMS: atom_id res chain seq x y z
N MET A 1 -16.56 -22.61 23.27
CA MET A 1 -15.46 -22.63 22.29
C MET A 1 -14.26 -21.91 22.91
N TYR A 2 -13.05 -22.47 22.84
CA TYR A 2 -11.85 -21.77 23.30
C TYR A 2 -11.60 -20.55 22.40
N TYR A 3 -11.28 -19.38 22.97
CA TYR A 3 -10.91 -18.20 22.20
C TYR A 3 -9.92 -17.34 22.98
N LYS A 4 -9.15 -16.52 22.25
CA LYS A 4 -8.38 -15.41 22.80
C LYS A 4 -9.03 -14.09 22.38
N VAL A 5 -8.76 -13.03 23.14
CA VAL A 5 -9.21 -11.67 22.82
C VAL A 5 -7.98 -10.78 22.69
N ALA A 6 -7.85 -10.12 21.54
CA ALA A 6 -6.88 -9.06 21.33
C ALA A 6 -7.57 -7.71 21.54
N ARG A 7 -6.92 -6.79 22.28
CA ARG A 7 -7.36 -5.40 22.37
C ARG A 7 -6.92 -4.68 21.11
N ASP A 8 -7.86 -3.98 20.47
CA ASP A 8 -7.60 -3.21 19.25
C ASP A 8 -8.15 -1.78 19.42
N PRO A 9 -7.41 -0.74 19.03
CA PRO A 9 -7.85 0.65 19.24
C PRO A 9 -9.04 1.07 18.36
N VAL A 10 -9.31 0.35 17.27
CA VAL A 10 -10.42 0.63 16.35
C VAL A 10 -11.64 -0.20 16.73
N HIS A 11 -11.45 -1.50 16.94
CA HIS A 11 -12.53 -2.47 17.16
C HIS A 11 -12.78 -2.83 18.62
N SER A 12 -11.99 -2.27 19.55
CA SER A 12 -11.98 -2.56 20.99
C SER A 12 -11.55 -3.98 21.37
N GLU A 13 -12.24 -5.00 20.88
CA GLU A 13 -11.98 -6.42 21.15
C GLU A 13 -12.11 -7.26 19.89
N ILE A 14 -11.02 -7.91 19.50
CA ILE A 14 -10.98 -8.85 18.39
C ILE A 14 -10.88 -10.26 18.96
N PHE A 15 -11.92 -11.06 18.73
CA PHE A 15 -11.95 -12.47 19.09
C PHE A 15 -11.17 -13.29 18.06
N MET A 16 -10.31 -14.18 18.56
CA MET A 16 -9.50 -15.10 17.77
C MET A 16 -9.81 -16.53 18.19
N TYR A 17 -10.19 -17.34 17.21
CA TYR A 17 -10.53 -18.75 17.39
C TYR A 17 -9.29 -19.66 17.24
N PRO A 18 -9.35 -20.95 17.62
CA PRO A 18 -8.16 -21.79 17.72
C PRO A 18 -7.29 -21.85 16.46
N LEU A 19 -7.87 -22.01 15.26
CA LEU A 19 -7.12 -21.99 14.00
C LEU A 19 -6.50 -20.61 13.71
N GLU A 20 -7.22 -19.53 14.03
CA GLU A 20 -6.72 -18.16 13.85
C GLU A 20 -5.56 -17.85 14.78
N ILE A 21 -5.60 -18.36 16.02
CA ILE A 21 -4.50 -18.24 16.98
C ILE A 21 -3.28 -19.03 16.48
N LEU A 22 -3.49 -20.25 15.98
CA LEU A 22 -2.40 -21.06 15.42
C LEU A 22 -1.72 -20.33 14.25
N VAL A 23 -2.53 -19.81 13.32
CA VAL A 23 -2.09 -19.09 12.12
C VAL A 23 -1.42 -17.77 12.50
N SER A 24 -1.96 -17.03 13.47
CA SER A 24 -1.37 -15.78 13.92
C SER A 24 0.02 -15.97 14.52
N ASP A 25 0.27 -17.12 15.17
CA ASP A 25 1.53 -17.44 15.84
C ASP A 25 2.59 -18.07 14.89
N THR A 26 2.47 -17.84 13.58
CA THR A 26 3.44 -18.26 12.55
C THR A 26 4.42 -17.15 12.17
N GLY A 27 5.60 -17.51 11.65
CA GLY A 27 6.61 -16.56 11.17
C GLY A 27 6.07 -15.54 10.16
N PRO A 28 5.41 -15.96 9.05
CA PRO A 28 4.85 -15.06 8.05
C PRO A 28 3.88 -14.02 8.62
N VAL A 29 3.00 -14.41 9.54
CA VAL A 29 2.02 -13.48 10.13
C VAL A 29 2.69 -12.57 11.16
N GLN A 30 3.57 -13.09 12.02
CA GLN A 30 4.29 -12.26 13.01
C GLN A 30 5.22 -11.24 12.35
N ARG A 31 5.76 -11.55 11.17
CA ARG A 31 6.57 -10.61 10.36
C ARG A 31 5.82 -9.32 10.05
N LEU A 32 4.50 -9.35 9.85
CA LEU A 32 3.68 -8.17 9.57
C LEU A 32 3.74 -7.10 10.68
N ARG A 33 4.25 -7.44 11.87
CA ARG A 33 4.49 -6.46 12.95
C ARG A 33 5.64 -5.50 12.64
N TYR A 34 6.46 -5.81 11.65
CA TYR A 34 7.65 -5.03 11.27
C TYR A 34 7.51 -4.40 9.89
N LEU A 35 6.29 -4.40 9.35
CA LEU A 35 5.93 -3.72 8.11
C LEU A 35 4.96 -2.59 8.45
N SER A 36 5.36 -1.36 8.14
CA SER A 36 4.50 -0.19 8.32
C SER A 36 3.32 -0.24 7.35
N GLN A 37 2.13 0.13 7.86
CA GLN A 37 0.96 0.31 7.02
C GLN A 37 1.11 1.54 6.11
N LEU A 38 1.69 2.63 6.62
CA LEU A 38 1.66 3.94 5.96
C LEU A 38 3.02 4.56 5.63
N VAL A 39 4.12 3.86 5.90
CA VAL A 39 5.48 4.15 5.44
C VAL A 39 5.83 5.64 5.50
N GLY A 40 5.90 6.37 4.36
CA GLY A 40 6.30 7.78 4.33
C GLY A 40 5.32 8.72 5.05
N ALA A 41 4.08 8.29 5.31
CA ALA A 41 3.12 9.06 6.08
C ALA A 41 3.55 9.25 7.54
N GLU A 42 4.31 8.32 8.12
CA GLU A 42 4.83 8.41 9.50
C GLU A 42 5.65 9.69 9.74
N LEU A 43 6.37 10.16 8.71
CA LEU A 43 7.18 11.39 8.80
C LEU A 43 6.34 12.67 8.85
N VAL A 44 5.05 12.60 8.54
CA VAL A 44 4.11 13.74 8.52
C VAL A 44 3.07 13.61 9.61
N TYR A 45 2.62 12.39 9.86
CA TYR A 45 1.60 12.02 10.84
C TYR A 45 2.25 11.13 11.90
N PRO A 46 2.78 11.70 13.00
CA PRO A 46 3.57 10.94 13.98
C PRO A 46 2.81 9.82 14.69
N GLY A 47 1.46 9.82 14.62
CA GLY A 47 0.62 8.74 15.14
C GLY A 47 0.43 7.58 14.17
N ALA A 48 0.80 7.71 12.90
CA ALA A 48 0.59 6.73 11.82
C ALA A 48 1.55 5.52 11.88
N THR A 49 1.90 5.06 13.08
CA THR A 49 2.93 4.03 13.33
C THR A 49 2.35 2.61 13.43
N HIS A 50 1.11 2.41 12.97
CA HIS A 50 0.47 1.10 13.01
C HIS A 50 1.00 0.22 11.87
N THR A 51 0.91 -1.09 12.10
CA THR A 51 1.56 -2.10 11.27
C THR A 51 0.52 -2.94 10.55
N ARG A 52 0.95 -3.60 9.46
CA ARG A 52 0.10 -4.54 8.71
C ARG A 52 -0.49 -5.61 9.60
N PHE A 53 0.23 -6.07 10.63
CA PHE A 53 -0.31 -7.05 11.59
C PHE A 53 -1.60 -6.58 12.26
N SER A 54 -1.63 -5.34 12.74
CA SER A 54 -2.82 -4.79 13.40
C SER A 54 -3.98 -4.59 12.42
N HIS A 55 -3.66 -4.22 11.18
CA HIS A 55 -4.62 -4.13 10.09
C HIS A 55 -5.21 -5.49 9.74
N SER A 56 -4.39 -6.52 9.49
CA SER A 56 -4.87 -7.88 9.16
C SER A 56 -5.76 -8.49 10.25
N LEU A 57 -5.50 -8.22 11.53
CA LEU A 57 -6.41 -8.62 12.62
C LEU A 57 -7.77 -7.91 12.51
N GLY A 58 -7.77 -6.62 12.20
CA GLY A 58 -8.98 -5.84 11.96
C GLY A 58 -9.77 -6.32 10.74
N VAL A 59 -9.07 -6.63 9.64
CA VAL A 59 -9.68 -7.22 8.43
C VAL A 59 -10.31 -8.58 8.74
N MET A 60 -9.61 -9.48 9.44
CA MET A 60 -10.18 -10.74 9.92
C MET A 60 -11.44 -10.52 10.77
N HIS A 61 -11.43 -9.51 11.65
CA HIS A 61 -12.58 -9.18 12.48
C HIS A 61 -13.79 -8.79 11.62
N ILE A 62 -13.63 -7.82 10.73
CA ILE A 62 -14.71 -7.31 9.87
C ILE A 62 -15.19 -8.39 8.90
N ALA A 63 -14.29 -9.16 8.30
CA ALA A 63 -14.64 -10.29 7.42
C ALA A 63 -15.51 -11.31 8.17
N GLY A 64 -15.21 -11.54 9.45
CA GLY A 64 -16.04 -12.37 10.32
C GLY A 64 -17.43 -11.79 10.61
N LEU A 65 -17.57 -10.47 10.73
CA LEU A 65 -18.87 -9.82 10.89
C LEU A 65 -19.75 -10.02 9.65
N TYR A 66 -19.18 -9.85 8.46
CA TYR A 66 -19.85 -10.18 7.20
C TYR A 66 -20.23 -11.66 7.14
N ALA A 67 -19.26 -12.55 7.34
CA ALA A 67 -19.48 -13.98 7.22
C ALA A 67 -20.53 -14.50 8.23
N SER A 68 -20.55 -13.97 9.45
CA SER A 68 -21.55 -14.32 10.46
C SER A 68 -22.97 -13.88 10.08
N HIS A 69 -23.09 -12.82 9.29
CA HIS A 69 -24.37 -12.29 8.78
C HIS A 69 -24.81 -12.99 7.50
N LEU A 70 -23.88 -13.40 6.63
CA LEU A 70 -24.18 -13.86 5.27
C LEU A 70 -24.12 -15.38 5.07
N PHE A 71 -23.31 -16.09 5.83
CA PHE A 71 -23.12 -17.53 5.68
C PHE A 71 -23.69 -18.26 6.88
N ASP A 72 -24.36 -19.40 6.66
CA ASP A 72 -24.86 -20.27 7.73
C ASP A 72 -23.80 -21.28 8.20
N ASN A 73 -22.80 -21.56 7.35
CA ASN A 73 -21.76 -22.56 7.60
C ASN A 73 -20.57 -21.96 8.37
N ASP A 74 -20.33 -22.46 9.59
CA ASP A 74 -19.20 -22.01 10.42
C ASP A 74 -17.84 -22.28 9.79
N GLY A 75 -17.69 -23.34 8.99
CA GLY A 75 -16.45 -23.62 8.27
C GLY A 75 -16.14 -22.57 7.21
N GLU A 76 -17.14 -22.11 6.45
CA GLU A 76 -16.97 -21.00 5.49
C GLU A 76 -16.63 -19.70 6.21
N ARG A 77 -17.29 -19.44 7.34
CA ARG A 77 -16.96 -18.28 8.20
C ARG A 77 -15.50 -18.31 8.64
N ARG A 78 -14.97 -19.48 9.03
CA ARG A 78 -13.56 -19.63 9.40
C ARG A 78 -12.62 -19.37 8.23
N ILE A 79 -12.91 -19.91 7.05
CA ILE A 79 -12.09 -19.70 5.85
C ILE A 79 -12.01 -18.21 5.49
N VAL A 80 -13.15 -17.50 5.48
CA VAL A 80 -13.20 -16.07 5.13
C VAL A 80 -12.46 -15.20 6.17
N ARG A 81 -12.53 -15.57 7.45
CA ARG A 81 -11.76 -14.91 8.50
C ARG A 81 -10.25 -15.14 8.33
N LEU A 82 -9.84 -16.38 8.04
CA LEU A 82 -8.44 -16.70 7.75
C LEU A 82 -7.94 -15.97 6.49
N ALA A 83 -8.75 -15.84 5.45
CA ALA A 83 -8.44 -15.01 4.29
C ALA A 83 -8.24 -13.55 4.69
N GLY A 84 -9.11 -12.98 5.52
CA GLY A 84 -8.92 -11.64 6.07
C GLY A 84 -7.63 -11.48 6.88
N LEU A 85 -7.24 -12.49 7.67
CA LEU A 85 -5.98 -12.48 8.42
C LEU A 85 -4.74 -12.56 7.52
N LEU A 86 -4.85 -13.28 6.41
CA LEU A 86 -3.71 -13.64 5.56
C LEU A 86 -3.61 -12.81 4.27
N HIS A 87 -4.53 -11.87 4.01
CA HIS A 87 -4.54 -11.11 2.76
C HIS A 87 -3.23 -10.35 2.50
N ASP A 88 -2.53 -9.95 3.57
CA ASP A 88 -1.37 -9.07 3.56
C ASP A 88 -0.02 -9.77 3.72
N VAL A 89 0.03 -11.09 3.91
CA VAL A 89 1.29 -11.81 4.22
C VAL A 89 2.33 -11.75 3.10
N GLY A 90 1.88 -11.46 1.87
CA GLY A 90 2.73 -11.30 0.70
C GLY A 90 3.47 -9.97 0.61
N HIS A 91 3.16 -8.96 1.44
CA HIS A 91 3.80 -7.64 1.30
C HIS A 91 5.28 -7.64 1.65
N GLY A 92 6.10 -6.97 0.84
CA GLY A 92 7.51 -6.70 1.12
C GLY A 92 7.75 -5.54 2.09
N PRO A 93 9.02 -5.29 2.48
CA PRO A 93 9.44 -4.08 3.19
C PRO A 93 8.96 -2.80 2.50
N PHE A 94 8.39 -1.88 3.28
CA PHE A 94 7.80 -0.65 2.77
C PHE A 94 6.61 -0.88 1.85
N SER A 95 5.85 -1.98 2.04
CA SER A 95 4.51 -2.12 1.47
C SER A 95 4.48 -1.91 -0.07
N HIS A 96 3.65 -1.00 -0.58
CA HIS A 96 3.52 -0.75 -2.01
C HIS A 96 4.79 -0.19 -2.67
N GLN A 97 5.70 0.43 -1.90
CA GLN A 97 6.99 0.84 -2.44
C GLN A 97 7.84 -0.37 -2.87
N PHE A 98 7.70 -1.51 -2.20
CA PHE A 98 8.33 -2.75 -2.62
C PHE A 98 7.73 -3.27 -3.93
N ASP A 99 6.40 -3.25 -4.02
CA ASP A 99 5.67 -3.74 -5.20
C ASP A 99 6.06 -2.94 -6.45
N ASP A 100 6.05 -1.61 -6.33
CA ASP A 100 6.35 -0.67 -7.39
C ASP A 100 7.77 -0.78 -7.95
N VAL A 101 8.71 -1.35 -7.16
CA VAL A 101 10.13 -1.40 -7.50
C VAL A 101 10.63 -2.83 -7.64
N VAL A 102 10.63 -3.60 -6.55
CA VAL A 102 11.29 -4.92 -6.49
C VAL A 102 10.47 -5.95 -7.26
N TYR A 103 9.17 -6.10 -6.94
CA TYR A 103 8.32 -7.05 -7.67
C TYR A 103 8.16 -6.66 -9.13
N LYS A 104 7.98 -5.37 -9.43
CA LYS A 104 7.92 -4.87 -10.80
C LYS A 104 9.19 -5.17 -11.59
N ARG A 105 10.39 -5.02 -10.99
CA ARG A 105 11.66 -5.40 -11.63
C ARG A 105 11.76 -6.89 -11.93
N MET A 106 11.17 -7.72 -11.07
CA MET A 106 11.08 -9.17 -11.28
C MET A 106 10.03 -9.56 -12.34
N GLY A 107 9.24 -8.61 -12.84
CA GLY A 107 8.20 -8.86 -13.83
C GLY A 107 6.91 -9.45 -13.24
N LEU A 108 6.73 -9.38 -11.92
CA LEU A 108 5.50 -9.79 -11.25
C LEU A 108 4.45 -8.69 -11.42
N ILE A 109 3.26 -9.05 -11.90
CA ILE A 109 2.21 -8.10 -12.28
C ILE A 109 1.34 -7.77 -11.06
N GLU A 110 1.03 -8.78 -10.25
CA GLU A 110 0.22 -8.64 -9.03
C GLU A 110 1.08 -8.73 -7.76
N GLY A 111 2.40 -8.62 -7.91
CA GLY A 111 3.37 -8.39 -6.83
C GLY A 111 3.15 -9.21 -5.56
N HIS A 112 2.60 -8.58 -4.53
CA HIS A 112 2.37 -9.20 -3.23
C HIS A 112 1.24 -10.25 -3.25
N ASP A 113 0.27 -10.17 -4.17
CA ASP A 113 -0.82 -11.16 -4.29
C ASP A 113 -0.29 -12.50 -4.82
N GLU A 114 0.56 -12.47 -5.85
CA GLU A 114 1.28 -13.66 -6.35
C GLU A 114 2.18 -14.24 -5.25
N HIS A 115 2.82 -13.36 -4.48
CA HIS A 115 3.71 -13.78 -3.41
C HIS A 115 2.95 -14.39 -2.20
N ARG A 116 1.76 -13.87 -1.90
CA ARG A 116 0.84 -14.42 -0.89
C ARG A 116 0.50 -15.87 -1.23
N GLU A 117 0.11 -16.18 -2.47
CA GLU A 117 -0.23 -17.55 -2.86
C GLU A 117 0.91 -18.53 -2.55
N ARG A 118 2.15 -18.16 -2.89
CA ARG A 118 3.33 -18.98 -2.59
C ARG A 118 3.53 -19.18 -1.09
N ILE A 119 3.37 -18.13 -0.28
CA ILE A 119 3.47 -18.24 1.19
C ILE A 119 2.39 -19.18 1.75
N LEU A 120 1.15 -19.04 1.28
CA LEU A 120 0.02 -19.87 1.70
C LEU A 120 0.26 -21.36 1.40
N LEU A 121 0.75 -21.68 0.21
CA LEU A 121 0.87 -23.07 -0.24
C LEU A 121 2.20 -23.73 0.16
N GLU A 122 3.31 -22.99 0.20
CA GLU A 122 4.64 -23.58 0.37
C GLU A 122 5.20 -23.46 1.82
N VAL A 123 4.80 -22.42 2.57
CA VAL A 123 5.37 -22.07 3.88
C VAL A 123 4.38 -22.33 5.02
N MET A 124 3.17 -21.80 4.90
CA MET A 124 2.18 -21.81 5.98
C MET A 124 1.91 -23.22 6.54
N PRO A 125 1.79 -24.30 5.75
CA PRO A 125 1.53 -25.63 6.30
C PRO A 125 2.62 -26.11 7.27
N LYS A 126 3.89 -25.84 6.94
CA LYS A 126 5.06 -26.19 7.77
C LYS A 126 5.12 -25.34 9.03
N GLU A 127 4.90 -24.03 8.89
CA GLU A 127 4.88 -23.08 10.00
C GLU A 127 3.74 -23.38 11.00
N MET A 128 2.56 -23.70 10.48
CA MET A 128 1.40 -24.12 11.28
C MET A 128 1.70 -25.43 12.01
N MET A 129 2.35 -26.40 11.36
CA MET A 129 2.78 -27.64 12.01
C MET A 129 3.80 -27.39 13.12
N ALA A 130 4.80 -26.53 12.87
CA ALA A 130 5.77 -26.12 13.88
C ALA A 130 5.10 -25.41 15.06
N SER A 131 4.15 -24.50 14.78
CA SER A 131 3.35 -23.81 15.80
C SER A 131 2.51 -24.79 16.63
N PHE A 132 1.84 -25.75 16.00
CA PHE A 132 1.05 -26.77 16.68
C PHE A 132 1.91 -27.63 17.61
N LYS A 133 3.13 -27.99 17.19
CA LYS A 133 4.08 -28.75 18.03
C LYS A 133 4.48 -27.98 19.29
N ARG A 134 4.56 -26.64 19.24
CA ARG A 134 4.88 -25.78 20.41
C ARG A 134 3.75 -25.65 21.42
N ILE A 135 2.50 -25.93 21.05
CA ILE A 135 1.36 -25.80 21.96
C ILE A 135 1.47 -26.85 23.07
N SER A 136 1.70 -26.42 24.31
CA SER A 136 1.76 -27.31 25.48
C SER A 136 0.40 -27.51 26.14
N ASP A 137 -0.52 -26.54 26.03
CA ASP A 137 -1.84 -26.58 26.65
C ASP A 137 -2.75 -27.63 25.97
N PRO A 138 -3.17 -28.71 26.68
CA PRO A 138 -4.07 -29.72 26.14
C PRO A 138 -5.45 -29.16 25.75
N ARG A 139 -5.93 -28.11 26.42
CA ARG A 139 -7.22 -27.49 26.12
C ARG A 139 -7.20 -26.80 24.77
N MET A 140 -6.13 -26.07 24.48
CA MET A 140 -5.91 -25.43 23.19
C MET A 140 -5.77 -26.47 22.07
N ARG A 141 -5.00 -27.55 22.28
CA ARG A 141 -4.87 -28.64 21.29
C ARG A 141 -6.22 -29.26 20.94
N LYS A 142 -7.02 -29.59 21.96
CA LYS A 142 -8.36 -30.15 21.76
C LYS A 142 -9.25 -29.18 20.98
N ALA A 143 -9.29 -27.91 21.39
CA ALA A 143 -10.10 -26.90 20.73
C ALA A 143 -9.67 -26.64 19.27
N LEU A 144 -8.39 -26.78 18.96
CA LEU A 144 -7.87 -26.65 17.61
C LEU A 144 -8.33 -27.80 16.71
N ILE A 145 -8.31 -29.04 17.23
CA ILE A 145 -8.83 -30.20 16.51
C ILE A 145 -10.34 -30.04 16.25
N GLU A 146 -11.10 -29.56 17.24
CA GLU A 146 -12.53 -29.27 17.08
C GLU A 146 -12.79 -28.16 16.03
N ASP A 147 -12.00 -27.08 16.03
CA ASP A 147 -12.11 -26.00 15.05
C ASP A 147 -11.70 -26.45 13.64
N LEU A 148 -10.73 -27.37 13.53
CA LEU A 148 -10.33 -28.01 12.27
C LEU A 148 -11.42 -28.93 11.73
N GLU A 149 -12.04 -29.75 12.58
CA GLU A 149 -13.16 -30.62 12.22
C GLU A 149 -14.35 -29.79 11.73
N LEU A 150 -14.66 -28.69 12.41
CA LEU A 150 -15.70 -27.76 11.98
C LEU A 150 -15.38 -27.09 10.64
N THR A 151 -14.09 -26.85 10.34
CA THR A 151 -13.68 -26.12 9.14
C THR A 151 -13.55 -27.03 7.93
N GLN A 152 -12.97 -28.22 8.09
CA GLN A 152 -12.57 -29.13 7.01
C GLN A 152 -13.13 -30.56 7.14
N SER A 153 -13.97 -30.83 8.14
CA SER A 153 -14.52 -32.16 8.41
C SER A 153 -13.44 -33.23 8.69
N THR A 154 -12.29 -32.82 9.22
CA THR A 154 -11.20 -33.70 9.64
C THR A 154 -10.64 -33.31 11.00
N SER A 155 -10.32 -34.31 11.81
CA SER A 155 -9.63 -34.14 13.10
C SER A 155 -8.13 -34.44 13.03
N GLU A 156 -7.64 -34.87 11.87
CA GLU A 156 -6.22 -35.17 11.68
C GLU A 156 -5.41 -33.88 11.57
N VAL A 157 -4.29 -33.81 12.29
CA VAL A 157 -3.39 -32.67 12.26
C VAL A 157 -2.08 -33.09 11.62
N CYS A 158 -1.96 -32.86 10.32
CA CYS A 158 -0.76 -33.07 9.53
C CYS A 158 -0.51 -31.89 8.57
N GLU A 159 0.66 -31.85 7.93
CA GLU A 159 1.01 -30.77 6.99
C GLU A 159 0.07 -30.77 5.78
N GLU A 160 -0.38 -31.93 5.31
CA GLU A 160 -1.32 -32.06 4.19
C GLU A 160 -2.68 -31.43 4.52
N THR A 161 -3.22 -31.66 5.72
CA THR A 161 -4.47 -31.02 6.16
C THR A 161 -4.34 -29.49 6.22
N PHE A 162 -3.20 -28.97 6.68
CA PHE A 162 -2.96 -27.52 6.67
C PHE A 162 -2.76 -26.97 5.25
N LEU A 163 -2.16 -27.74 4.34
CA LEU A 163 -2.08 -27.38 2.92
C LEU A 163 -3.47 -27.28 2.29
N ASP A 164 -4.37 -28.23 2.58
CA ASP A 164 -5.76 -28.15 2.12
C ASP A 164 -6.48 -26.92 2.67
N LEU A 165 -6.16 -26.52 3.92
CA LEU A 165 -6.77 -25.35 4.56
C LEU A 165 -6.33 -24.08 3.86
N MET A 166 -5.02 -23.96 3.64
CA MET A 166 -4.43 -22.81 2.94
C MET A 166 -4.86 -22.77 1.47
N SER A 167 -5.05 -23.92 0.83
CA SER A 167 -5.60 -23.99 -0.53
C SER A 167 -7.02 -23.41 -0.57
N ARG A 168 -7.90 -23.78 0.38
CA ARG A 168 -9.25 -23.21 0.47
C ARG A 168 -9.26 -21.72 0.78
N VAL A 169 -8.31 -21.25 1.59
CA VAL A 169 -8.12 -19.80 1.81
C VAL A 169 -7.66 -19.12 0.52
N ASN A 170 -6.74 -19.71 -0.23
CA ASN A 170 -6.26 -19.20 -1.50
C ASN A 170 -7.37 -19.10 -2.57
N GLU A 171 -8.30 -20.05 -2.60
CA GLU A 171 -9.48 -20.00 -3.49
C GLU A 171 -10.38 -18.78 -3.22
N VAL A 172 -10.37 -18.21 -2.01
CA VAL A 172 -11.07 -16.94 -1.75
C VAL A 172 -10.49 -15.81 -2.60
N PHE A 173 -9.17 -15.74 -2.72
CA PHE A 173 -8.50 -14.68 -3.48
C PHE A 173 -8.62 -14.88 -4.99
N LYS A 174 -8.53 -16.12 -5.48
CA LYS A 174 -8.81 -16.44 -6.90
C LYS A 174 -10.24 -16.08 -7.32
N GLY A 175 -11.14 -15.92 -6.35
CA GLY A 175 -12.48 -15.42 -6.57
C GLY A 175 -12.57 -13.98 -7.08
N GLU A 176 -11.45 -13.24 -7.19
CA GLU A 176 -11.40 -11.88 -7.75
C GLU A 176 -11.95 -11.82 -9.19
N GLU A 177 -11.50 -12.72 -10.07
CA GLU A 177 -11.88 -12.73 -11.49
C GLU A 177 -13.39 -12.88 -11.68
N LEU A 178 -14.04 -13.62 -10.78
CA LEU A 178 -15.47 -13.89 -10.82
C LEU A 178 -16.27 -12.97 -9.89
N GLY A 179 -15.62 -12.14 -9.08
CA GLY A 179 -16.27 -11.33 -8.06
C GLY A 179 -17.08 -12.17 -7.06
N THR A 180 -16.50 -13.26 -6.54
CA THR A 180 -17.21 -14.14 -5.59
C THR A 180 -17.60 -13.40 -4.31
N VAL A 181 -18.62 -13.90 -3.61
CA VAL A 181 -19.07 -13.31 -2.34
C VAL A 181 -17.92 -13.27 -1.32
N SER A 182 -17.20 -14.38 -1.15
CA SER A 182 -16.10 -14.47 -0.18
C SER A 182 -14.96 -13.51 -0.50
N PHE A 183 -14.56 -13.38 -1.77
CA PHE A 183 -13.58 -12.39 -2.20
C PHE A 183 -14.05 -10.97 -1.84
N ASN A 184 -15.29 -10.65 -2.20
CA ASN A 184 -15.86 -9.32 -1.99
C ASN A 184 -16.01 -8.94 -0.51
N ILE A 185 -16.23 -9.92 0.36
CA ILE A 185 -16.21 -9.71 1.81
C ILE A 185 -14.80 -9.30 2.28
N VAL A 186 -13.73 -9.84 1.70
CA VAL A 186 -12.35 -9.55 2.12
C VAL A 186 -11.80 -8.31 1.43
N GLN A 187 -11.65 -8.32 0.10
CA GLN A 187 -10.96 -7.27 -0.68
C GLN A 187 -11.88 -6.50 -1.65
N GLY A 188 -13.19 -6.78 -1.64
CA GLY A 188 -14.15 -6.09 -2.50
C GLY A 188 -14.27 -4.58 -2.26
N PRO A 189 -15.07 -3.87 -3.07
CA PRO A 189 -15.23 -2.41 -3.00
C PRO A 189 -15.60 -1.86 -1.62
N LEU A 190 -16.36 -2.64 -0.86
CA LEU A 190 -16.78 -2.41 0.53
C LEU A 190 -16.37 -3.59 1.43
N GLY A 191 -15.28 -4.27 1.06
CA GLY A 191 -14.72 -5.39 1.78
C GLY A 191 -14.07 -4.97 3.09
N ALA A 192 -13.75 -5.97 3.90
CA ALA A 192 -13.16 -5.84 5.22
C ALA A 192 -11.81 -5.10 5.20
N ASP A 193 -10.98 -5.35 4.20
CA ASP A 193 -9.71 -4.65 3.98
C ASP A 193 -9.92 -3.13 3.96
N ARG A 194 -10.79 -2.69 3.06
CA ARG A 194 -11.03 -1.26 2.83
C ARG A 194 -11.69 -0.56 3.99
N LEU A 195 -12.62 -1.26 4.63
CA LEU A 195 -13.32 -0.73 5.78
C LEU A 195 -12.40 -0.64 7.01
N ASP A 196 -11.51 -1.60 7.22
CA ASP A 196 -10.54 -1.53 8.32
C ASP A 196 -9.53 -0.40 8.08
N PHE A 197 -8.88 -0.32 6.91
CA PHE A 197 -7.86 0.72 6.71
C PHE A 197 -8.49 2.12 6.81
N LEU A 198 -9.70 2.32 6.30
CA LEU A 198 -10.35 3.64 6.37
C LEU A 198 -10.56 4.08 7.82
N LEU A 199 -11.01 3.17 8.68
CA LEU A 199 -11.20 3.44 10.11
C LEU A 199 -9.86 3.56 10.85
N ARG A 200 -8.91 2.65 10.58
CA ARG A 200 -7.62 2.55 11.26
C ARG A 200 -6.68 3.69 10.89
N ASP A 201 -6.47 3.92 9.61
CA ASP A 201 -5.57 4.97 9.13
C ASP A 201 -6.06 6.34 9.55
N SER A 202 -7.38 6.57 9.51
CA SER A 202 -7.96 7.85 9.97
C SER A 202 -7.81 8.02 11.49
N TYR A 203 -7.90 6.94 12.27
CA TYR A 203 -7.66 6.95 13.71
C TYR A 203 -6.21 7.34 14.02
N PHE A 204 -5.23 6.66 13.42
CA PHE A 204 -3.81 6.84 13.71
C PHE A 204 -3.21 8.11 13.09
N SER A 205 -3.74 8.57 11.95
CA SER A 205 -3.34 9.87 11.36
C SER A 205 -4.01 11.08 12.03
N GLY A 206 -4.91 10.87 13.00
CA GLY A 206 -5.64 11.96 13.66
C GLY A 206 -6.73 12.61 12.79
N THR A 207 -7.18 11.93 11.74
CA THR A 207 -8.16 12.41 10.76
C THR A 207 -9.48 11.64 10.79
N ARG A 208 -9.96 11.26 11.98
CA ARG A 208 -11.19 10.46 12.20
C ARG A 208 -12.44 10.96 11.46
N HIS A 209 -12.51 12.23 11.10
CA HIS A 209 -13.60 12.81 10.32
C HIS A 209 -13.59 12.38 8.84
N PHE A 210 -12.48 11.84 8.33
CA PHE A 210 -12.41 11.20 7.01
C PHE A 210 -12.83 9.74 7.06
N GLY A 211 -12.39 9.00 8.08
CA GLY A 211 -12.78 7.60 8.28
C GLY A 211 -14.07 7.45 9.06
N VAL A 212 -15.15 8.06 8.57
CA VAL A 212 -16.50 7.87 9.12
C VAL A 212 -17.22 6.85 8.26
N GLY A 213 -17.59 5.72 8.85
CA GLY A 213 -18.33 4.67 8.17
C GLY A 213 -19.26 3.96 9.13
N ALA A 214 -20.53 3.82 8.76
CA ALA A 214 -21.47 3.02 9.52
C ALA A 214 -21.29 1.53 9.15
N LEU A 215 -20.14 0.98 9.54
CA LEU A 215 -19.71 -0.40 9.27
C LEU A 215 -20.85 -1.40 9.55
N ASP A 216 -21.39 -1.36 10.77
CA ASP A 216 -22.49 -2.23 11.20
C ASP A 216 -23.72 -2.12 10.29
N ARG A 217 -24.02 -0.90 9.83
CA ARG A 217 -25.18 -0.65 8.97
C ARG A 217 -24.95 -1.18 7.56
N ILE A 218 -23.75 -1.03 7.00
CA ILE A 218 -23.40 -1.57 5.68
C ILE A 218 -23.50 -3.11 5.72
N ILE A 219 -22.84 -3.74 6.70
CA ILE A 219 -22.80 -5.20 6.86
C ILE A 219 -24.20 -5.78 7.05
N ARG A 220 -24.99 -5.28 8.01
CA ARG A 220 -26.35 -5.80 8.29
C ARG A 220 -27.33 -5.64 7.12
N ASN A 221 -27.00 -4.80 6.15
CA ASN A 221 -27.83 -4.58 4.95
C ASN A 221 -27.14 -5.08 3.68
N SER A 222 -26.21 -6.01 3.84
CA SER A 222 -25.69 -6.84 2.75
C SER A 222 -26.52 -8.12 2.60
N PHE A 223 -26.53 -8.68 1.39
CA PHE A 223 -27.25 -9.89 1.02
C PHE A 223 -26.44 -10.70 0.01
N VAL A 224 -26.66 -12.02 0.00
CA VAL A 224 -26.30 -12.87 -1.13
C VAL A 224 -27.53 -13.07 -2.01
N LYS A 225 -27.37 -12.87 -3.33
CA LYS A 225 -28.43 -13.09 -4.32
C LYS A 225 -27.89 -13.90 -5.49
N GLU A 226 -28.78 -14.68 -6.10
CA GLU A 226 -28.48 -15.35 -7.37
C GLU A 226 -28.60 -14.34 -8.52
N HIS A 227 -27.56 -14.27 -9.35
CA HIS A 227 -27.55 -13.49 -10.58
C HIS A 227 -26.93 -14.32 -11.70
N GLY A 228 -27.76 -14.74 -12.65
CA GLY A 228 -27.37 -15.75 -13.63
C GLY A 228 -27.12 -17.11 -12.95
N ASN A 229 -25.90 -17.65 -13.10
CA ASN A 229 -25.48 -18.93 -12.52
C ASN A 229 -24.53 -18.74 -11.32
N GLN A 230 -24.47 -17.55 -10.73
CA GLN A 230 -23.53 -17.20 -9.67
C GLN A 230 -24.21 -16.47 -8.53
N GLN A 231 -23.68 -16.69 -7.33
CA GLN A 231 -24.01 -15.90 -6.15
C GLN A 231 -23.20 -14.62 -6.11
N ILE A 232 -23.88 -13.51 -5.89
CA ILE A 232 -23.28 -12.17 -5.85
C ILE A 232 -23.56 -11.47 -4.52
N LEU A 233 -22.61 -10.63 -4.10
CA LEU A 233 -22.77 -9.78 -2.93
C LEU A 233 -23.56 -8.52 -3.33
N CYS A 234 -24.63 -8.25 -2.61
CA CYS A 234 -25.50 -7.11 -2.84
C CYS A 234 -25.66 -6.26 -1.58
N TYR A 235 -25.87 -4.96 -1.73
CA TYR A 235 -26.20 -4.06 -0.63
C TYR A 235 -27.58 -3.43 -0.82
N HIS A 236 -28.32 -3.26 0.27
CA HIS A 236 -29.62 -2.59 0.21
C HIS A 236 -29.48 -1.16 -0.31
N ILE A 237 -30.36 -0.72 -1.22
CA ILE A 237 -30.41 0.68 -1.67
C ILE A 237 -30.50 1.74 -0.53
N LYS A 238 -30.99 1.38 0.67
CA LYS A 238 -31.13 2.32 1.80
C LYS A 238 -29.81 2.62 2.52
N VAL A 239 -28.74 1.88 2.21
CA VAL A 239 -27.40 2.15 2.74
C VAL A 239 -26.53 2.95 1.79
N LEU A 240 -27.10 3.44 0.70
CA LEU A 240 -26.36 4.15 -0.33
C LEU A 240 -25.61 5.36 0.22
N ASP A 241 -26.23 6.16 1.09
CA ASP A 241 -25.55 7.30 1.73
C ASP A 241 -24.31 6.88 2.51
N GLN A 242 -24.34 5.71 3.17
CA GLN A 242 -23.18 5.16 3.88
C GLN A 242 -22.09 4.67 2.92
N ILE A 243 -22.48 4.10 1.77
CA ILE A 243 -21.55 3.73 0.69
C ILE A 243 -20.83 4.99 0.21
N TYR A 244 -21.57 6.04 -0.16
CA TYR A 244 -20.97 7.31 -0.60
C TYR A 244 -20.12 7.98 0.47
N THR A 245 -20.54 7.94 1.74
CA THR A 245 -19.74 8.49 2.84
C THR A 245 -18.40 7.75 2.95
N SER A 246 -18.40 6.42 2.81
CA SER A 246 -17.17 5.61 2.88
C SER A 246 -16.25 5.88 1.68
N LEU A 247 -16.82 5.99 0.47
CA LEU A 247 -16.08 6.32 -0.75
C LEU A 247 -15.49 7.74 -0.69
N PHE A 248 -16.26 8.71 -0.20
CA PHE A 248 -15.79 10.06 0.04
C PHE A 248 -14.69 10.10 1.10
N GLY A 249 -14.84 9.35 2.18
CA GLY A 249 -13.82 9.17 3.21
C GLY A 249 -12.52 8.65 2.63
N ARG A 250 -12.58 7.58 1.83
CA ARG A 250 -11.43 7.04 1.08
C ARG A 250 -10.78 8.10 0.21
N PHE A 251 -11.55 8.85 -0.57
CA PHE A 251 -11.02 9.96 -1.38
C PHE A 251 -10.26 10.98 -0.53
N MET A 252 -10.82 11.38 0.62
CA MET A 252 -10.17 12.31 1.54
C MET A 252 -8.88 11.74 2.15
N MET A 253 -8.85 10.44 2.46
CA MET A 253 -7.63 9.76 2.92
C MET A 253 -6.54 9.75 1.86
N TYR A 254 -6.85 9.40 0.60
CA TYR A 254 -5.88 9.47 -0.50
C TYR A 254 -5.36 10.88 -0.70
N LYS A 255 -6.24 11.88 -0.73
CA LYS A 255 -5.83 13.25 -1.02
C LYS A 255 -4.92 13.82 0.07
N ASN A 256 -5.27 13.59 1.33
CA ASN A 256 -4.65 14.29 2.45
C ASN A 256 -3.56 13.48 3.16
N ILE A 257 -3.64 12.14 3.15
CA ILE A 257 -2.71 11.27 3.88
C ILE A 257 -1.78 10.58 2.89
N TYR A 258 -2.30 9.65 2.09
CA TYR A 258 -1.48 8.79 1.21
C TYR A 258 -0.73 9.61 0.15
N PHE A 259 -1.38 10.61 -0.43
CA PHE A 259 -0.78 11.55 -1.38
C PHE A 259 -0.45 12.90 -0.77
N HIS A 260 -0.23 12.97 0.55
CA HIS A 260 0.37 14.16 1.13
C HIS A 260 1.76 14.37 0.50
N LYS A 261 2.02 15.57 -0.02
CA LYS A 261 3.23 15.88 -0.79
C LYS A 261 4.55 15.51 -0.08
N THR A 262 4.62 15.66 1.24
CA THR A 262 5.83 15.30 2.01
C THR A 262 5.92 13.79 2.25
N SER A 263 4.79 13.12 2.47
CA SER A 263 4.75 11.65 2.62
C SER A 263 5.13 10.99 1.30
N ARG A 264 4.62 11.54 0.20
CA ARG A 264 4.94 11.07 -1.13
C ARG A 264 6.40 11.30 -1.53
N ALA A 265 7.01 12.42 -1.10
CA ALA A 265 8.45 12.61 -1.25
C ALA A 265 9.26 11.51 -0.53
N ALA A 266 8.85 11.15 0.68
CA ALA A 266 9.46 10.08 1.46
C ALA A 266 9.29 8.71 0.79
N ASP A 267 8.09 8.40 0.29
CA ASP A 267 7.82 7.17 -0.46
C ASP A 267 8.68 7.06 -1.73
N LEU A 268 8.82 8.15 -2.49
CA LEU A 268 9.64 8.17 -3.71
C LEU A 268 11.13 7.99 -3.40
N MET A 269 11.61 8.57 -2.29
CA MET A 269 12.98 8.31 -1.82
C MET A 269 13.18 6.84 -1.44
N ILE A 270 12.20 6.21 -0.80
CA ILE A 270 12.26 4.78 -0.50
C ILE A 270 12.27 3.96 -1.80
N GLN A 271 11.46 4.32 -2.80
CA GLN A 271 11.47 3.65 -4.10
C GLN A 271 12.84 3.77 -4.79
N ASP A 272 13.44 4.96 -4.79
CA ASP A 272 14.78 5.20 -5.35
C ASP A 272 15.85 4.41 -4.59
N MET A 273 15.77 4.36 -3.26
CA MET A 273 16.64 3.54 -2.42
C MET A 273 16.51 2.04 -2.74
N LEU A 274 15.27 1.53 -2.87
CA LEU A 274 15.01 0.12 -3.20
C LEU A 274 15.55 -0.25 -4.59
N ASP A 275 15.45 0.67 -5.56
CA ASP A 275 15.97 0.45 -6.91
C ASP A 275 17.50 0.35 -6.91
N LEU A 276 18.16 1.26 -6.19
CA LEU A 276 19.62 1.26 -6.01
C LEU A 276 20.08 0.02 -5.23
N CYS A 277 19.42 -0.31 -4.12
CA CYS A 277 19.84 -1.41 -3.26
C CYS A 277 19.42 -2.80 -3.80
N TYR A 278 18.65 -2.87 -4.90
CA TYR A 278 18.14 -4.12 -5.49
C TYR A 278 19.24 -5.16 -5.73
N ARG A 279 20.32 -4.78 -6.43
CA ARG A 279 21.46 -5.68 -6.69
C ARG A 279 22.37 -5.84 -5.48
N PRO A 280 22.83 -4.77 -4.79
CA PRO A 280 23.70 -4.90 -3.63
C PRO A 280 23.14 -5.84 -2.55
N LEU A 281 21.83 -5.79 -2.28
CA LEU A 281 21.17 -6.62 -1.25
C LEU A 281 20.62 -7.94 -1.80
N LYS A 282 20.82 -8.22 -3.09
CA LYS A 282 20.34 -9.43 -3.79
C LYS A 282 18.84 -9.67 -3.58
N LEU A 283 18.03 -8.61 -3.71
CA LEU A 283 16.61 -8.67 -3.36
C LEU A 283 15.86 -9.72 -4.18
N GLU A 284 16.20 -9.91 -5.46
CA GLU A 284 15.61 -10.95 -6.31
C GLU A 284 15.77 -12.37 -5.75
N GLU A 285 16.99 -12.72 -5.34
CA GLU A 285 17.29 -14.03 -4.76
C GLU A 285 16.48 -14.25 -3.46
N ARG A 286 16.39 -13.20 -2.64
CA ARG A 286 15.69 -13.25 -1.36
C ARG A 286 14.18 -13.27 -1.50
N VAL A 287 13.62 -12.66 -2.54
CA VAL A 287 12.19 -12.78 -2.86
C VAL A 287 11.88 -14.17 -3.41
N ASN A 288 12.77 -14.76 -4.22
CA ASN A 288 12.55 -16.11 -4.73
C ASN A 288 12.61 -17.19 -3.64
N ASP A 289 13.48 -17.02 -2.64
CA ASP A 289 13.57 -17.88 -1.46
C ASP A 289 12.65 -17.40 -0.32
N LEU A 290 11.50 -18.05 -0.15
CA LEU A 290 10.49 -17.63 0.83
C LEU A 290 11.01 -17.58 2.27
N ASN A 291 11.99 -18.40 2.65
CA ASN A 291 12.56 -18.33 4.00
C ASN A 291 13.35 -17.03 4.19
N LYS A 292 14.11 -16.61 3.18
CA LYS A 292 14.84 -15.32 3.20
C LYS A 292 13.88 -14.14 3.07
N PHE A 293 12.78 -14.28 2.33
CA PHE A 293 11.76 -13.25 2.20
C PHE A 293 11.11 -12.93 3.56
N ILE A 294 10.83 -13.96 4.37
CA ILE A 294 10.18 -13.78 5.68
C ILE A 294 11.08 -12.99 6.66
N GLU A 295 12.40 -12.96 6.43
CA GLU A 295 13.33 -12.13 7.21
C GLU A 295 13.35 -10.66 6.77
N LEU A 296 12.82 -10.33 5.58
CA LEU A 296 12.80 -8.97 5.06
C LEU A 296 11.74 -8.14 5.77
N THR A 297 12.14 -7.02 6.35
CA THR A 297 11.30 -6.01 7.01
C THR A 297 11.79 -4.60 6.66
N ASP A 298 11.01 -3.57 6.98
CA ASP A 298 11.39 -2.16 6.74
C ASP A 298 12.77 -1.87 7.34
N GLN A 299 12.96 -2.28 8.61
CA GLN A 299 14.20 -2.04 9.33
C GLN A 299 15.36 -2.92 8.85
N SER A 300 15.10 -4.16 8.40
CA SER A 300 16.19 -5.02 7.92
C SER A 300 16.88 -4.44 6.69
N ILE A 301 16.13 -3.80 5.79
CA ILE A 301 16.70 -3.14 4.60
C ILE A 301 17.61 -1.99 5.01
N PHE A 302 17.13 -1.09 5.89
CA PHE A 302 17.96 0.02 6.37
C PHE A 302 19.23 -0.44 7.09
N CYS A 303 19.11 -1.44 7.98
CA CYS A 303 20.26 -1.97 8.71
C CYS A 303 21.26 -2.66 7.78
N GLU A 304 20.80 -3.40 6.76
CA GLU A 304 21.70 -4.10 5.84
C GLU A 304 22.45 -3.13 4.92
N ILE A 305 21.80 -2.05 4.46
CA ILE A 305 22.47 -0.98 3.70
C ILE A 305 23.61 -0.37 4.53
N GLU A 306 23.36 -0.02 5.79
CA GLU A 306 24.39 0.50 6.70
C GLU A 306 25.55 -0.48 6.89
N PHE A 307 25.23 -1.73 7.19
CA PHE A 307 26.23 -2.76 7.44
C PHE A 307 27.14 -2.99 6.22
N ARG A 308 26.55 -3.07 5.02
CA ARG A 308 27.34 -3.25 3.78
C ARG A 308 28.13 -1.99 3.44
N PHE A 309 27.59 -0.82 3.75
CA PHE A 309 28.33 0.43 3.58
C PHE A 309 29.56 0.49 4.48
N ASP A 310 29.47 0.03 5.73
CA ASP A 310 30.65 -0.08 6.62
C ASP A 310 31.71 -1.02 6.05
N GLN A 311 31.30 -2.16 5.47
CA GLN A 311 32.24 -3.07 4.78
C GLN A 311 32.90 -2.41 3.55
N LEU A 312 32.16 -1.55 2.84
CA LEU A 312 32.71 -0.78 1.73
C LEU A 312 33.76 0.22 2.23
N LEU A 313 33.50 0.90 3.34
CA LEU A 313 34.46 1.81 3.97
C LEU A 313 35.73 1.08 4.40
N GLU A 314 35.60 -0.08 5.03
CA GLU A 314 36.74 -0.93 5.41
C GLU A 314 37.57 -1.34 4.18
N LYS A 315 36.91 -1.70 3.07
CA LYS A 315 37.59 -2.06 1.81
C LYS A 315 38.46 -0.92 1.28
N TYR A 316 38.01 0.33 1.40
CA TYR A 316 38.75 1.50 0.92
C TYR A 316 39.64 2.14 2.01
N GLY A 317 39.57 1.69 3.26
CA GLY A 317 40.31 2.25 4.38
C GLY A 317 39.90 3.68 4.74
N VAL A 318 38.62 4.02 4.56
CA VAL A 318 38.08 5.38 4.73
C VAL A 318 37.19 5.44 5.96
N SER A 319 37.25 6.54 6.72
CA SER A 319 36.36 6.75 7.87
C SER A 319 34.96 7.21 7.41
N ARG A 320 33.92 7.01 8.24
CA ARG A 320 32.57 7.53 7.95
C ARG A 320 32.55 9.06 7.76
N GLU A 321 33.45 9.80 8.43
CA GLU A 321 33.54 11.27 8.33
C GLU A 321 34.08 11.74 6.97
N GLU A 322 35.00 10.96 6.38
CA GLU A 322 35.64 11.28 5.09
C GLU A 322 34.90 10.66 3.90
N ALA A 323 33.94 9.79 4.17
CA ALA A 323 33.25 8.97 3.17
C ALA A 323 32.59 9.80 2.07
N GLU A 324 31.85 10.85 2.43
CA GLU A 324 31.14 11.70 1.46
C GLU A 324 32.12 12.35 0.48
N SER A 325 33.16 13.02 0.99
CA SER A 325 34.20 13.63 0.14
C SER A 325 34.94 12.60 -0.71
N PHE A 326 35.28 11.46 -0.12
CA PHE A 326 36.04 10.41 -0.81
C PHE A 326 35.26 9.81 -1.98
N PHE A 327 33.99 9.46 -1.75
CA PHE A 327 33.18 8.84 -2.80
C PHE A 327 32.74 9.85 -3.85
N GLN A 328 32.46 11.12 -3.49
CA GLN A 328 32.14 12.16 -4.47
C GLN A 328 33.30 12.42 -5.45
N GLU A 329 34.55 12.45 -4.97
CA GLU A 329 35.72 12.67 -5.83
C GLU A 329 36.05 11.46 -6.71
N ARG A 330 35.68 10.25 -6.28
CA ARG A 330 36.05 8.98 -6.92
C ARG A 330 34.86 8.20 -7.46
N MET A 331 33.73 8.87 -7.71
CA MET A 331 32.50 8.24 -8.21
C MET A 331 32.75 7.39 -9.47
N SER A 332 33.60 7.87 -10.38
CA SER A 332 33.93 7.16 -11.63
C SER A 332 34.79 5.90 -11.43
N GLU A 333 35.37 5.71 -10.24
CA GLU A 333 36.22 4.56 -9.92
C GLU A 333 35.46 3.43 -9.23
N LEU A 334 34.22 3.67 -8.81
CA LEU A 334 33.36 2.68 -8.18
C LEU A 334 32.78 1.73 -9.21
N THR A 335 32.65 0.46 -8.82
CA THR A 335 31.79 -0.46 -9.58
C THR A 335 30.33 -0.02 -9.45
N GLU A 336 29.48 -0.44 -10.39
CA GLU A 336 28.05 -0.10 -10.37
C GLU A 336 27.38 -0.50 -9.04
N GLU A 337 27.73 -1.66 -8.47
CA GLU A 337 27.18 -2.12 -7.19
C GLU A 337 27.64 -1.27 -6.01
N GLU A 338 28.91 -0.85 -5.99
CA GLU A 338 29.44 0.01 -4.92
C GLU A 338 28.84 1.41 -4.97
N TYR A 339 28.71 1.97 -6.18
CA TYR A 339 28.03 3.24 -6.40
C TYR A 339 26.57 3.16 -5.91
N ASN A 340 25.84 2.12 -6.34
CA ASN A 340 24.44 1.94 -5.95
C ASN A 340 24.30 1.75 -4.43
N LEU A 341 25.21 1.02 -3.79
CA LEU A 341 25.24 0.87 -2.34
C LEU A 341 25.46 2.21 -1.64
N TYR A 342 26.47 2.98 -2.05
CA TYR A 342 26.75 4.32 -1.51
C TYR A 342 25.56 5.30 -1.72
N ALA A 343 24.97 5.31 -2.91
CA ALA A 343 23.81 6.14 -3.21
C ALA A 343 22.60 5.75 -2.35
N SER A 344 22.34 4.45 -2.17
CA SER A 344 21.27 3.98 -1.29
C SER A 344 21.51 4.37 0.18
N HIS A 345 22.75 4.29 0.67
CA HIS A 345 23.13 4.76 2.02
C HIS A 345 22.90 6.28 2.17
N THR A 346 23.26 7.06 1.15
CA THR A 346 23.04 8.51 1.15
C THR A 346 21.55 8.83 1.29
N ILE A 347 20.66 8.10 0.61
CA ILE A 347 19.21 8.26 0.76
C ILE A 347 18.75 7.89 2.16
N VAL A 348 19.26 6.80 2.74
CA VAL A 348 18.93 6.39 4.12
C VAL A 348 19.28 7.49 5.13
N GLU A 349 20.48 8.07 5.03
CA GLU A 349 20.93 9.14 5.91
C GLU A 349 20.08 10.40 5.78
N ARG A 350 19.73 10.78 4.54
CA ARG A 350 18.84 11.90 4.26
C ARG A 350 17.44 11.65 4.82
N TYR A 351 16.89 10.45 4.60
CA TYR A 351 15.59 10.04 5.11
C TYR A 351 15.53 10.15 6.64
N ARG A 352 16.53 9.63 7.35
CA ARG A 352 16.64 9.70 8.81
C ARG A 352 16.75 11.13 9.34
N LYS A 353 17.49 12.00 8.64
CA LYS A 353 17.63 13.43 8.98
C LYS A 353 16.43 14.26 8.50
N ARG A 354 15.43 13.63 7.88
CA ARG A 354 14.25 14.28 7.28
C ARG A 354 14.62 15.31 6.21
N ASP A 355 15.78 15.14 5.58
CA ASP A 355 16.17 15.86 4.38
C ASP A 355 15.49 15.24 3.15
N LEU A 356 14.18 15.46 3.07
CA LEU A 356 13.35 14.91 2.01
C LEU A 356 13.39 15.77 0.75
N TRP A 357 13.07 15.16 -0.40
CA TRP A 357 12.85 15.87 -1.65
C TRP A 357 11.84 17.01 -1.50
N LYS A 358 12.07 18.11 -2.22
CA LYS A 358 11.26 19.32 -2.08
C LYS A 358 10.30 19.47 -3.24
N VAL A 359 9.02 19.69 -2.94
CA VAL A 359 8.02 19.99 -3.98
C VAL A 359 8.36 21.32 -4.63
N LEU A 360 8.56 21.31 -5.94
CA LEU A 360 8.78 22.48 -6.76
C LEU A 360 7.44 23.05 -7.26
N MET A 361 6.58 22.17 -7.76
CA MET A 361 5.25 22.54 -8.24
C MET A 361 4.25 21.39 -8.12
N GLU A 362 2.98 21.77 -8.04
CA GLU A 362 1.83 20.87 -8.11
C GLU A 362 0.84 21.44 -9.13
N ILE A 363 0.35 20.58 -10.01
CA ILE A 363 -0.63 20.92 -11.03
C ILE A 363 -1.81 19.98 -10.82
N SER A 364 -2.97 20.55 -10.50
CA SER A 364 -4.22 19.82 -10.37
C SER A 364 -5.11 20.09 -11.57
N PHE A 365 -5.68 19.04 -12.17
CA PHE A 365 -6.63 19.17 -13.26
C PHE A 365 -7.65 18.04 -13.25
N ALA A 366 -8.75 18.22 -13.96
CA ALA A 366 -9.75 17.19 -14.21
C ALA A 366 -9.85 16.97 -15.72
N ALA A 367 -9.91 15.71 -16.15
CA ALA A 367 -10.04 15.33 -17.55
C ALA A 367 -11.10 14.23 -17.69
N SER A 368 -11.94 14.34 -18.73
CA SER A 368 -12.97 13.36 -19.09
C SER A 368 -12.68 12.77 -20.47
N GLY A 369 -12.79 11.45 -20.61
CA GLY A 369 -12.72 10.77 -21.92
C GLY A 369 -11.32 10.54 -22.50
N VAL A 370 -10.26 10.77 -21.73
CA VAL A 370 -8.86 10.48 -22.11
C VAL A 370 -8.19 9.73 -20.97
N ASP A 371 -7.25 8.82 -21.29
CA ASP A 371 -6.44 8.12 -20.28
C ASP A 371 -5.72 9.16 -19.37
N PRO A 372 -6.05 9.19 -18.06
CA PRO A 372 -5.38 10.02 -17.08
C PRO A 372 -3.86 9.94 -17.10
N SER A 373 -3.30 8.75 -17.36
CA SER A 373 -1.86 8.50 -17.31
C SER A 373 -1.13 9.25 -18.43
N VAL A 374 -1.71 9.27 -19.63
CA VAL A 374 -1.15 9.94 -20.81
C VAL A 374 -1.19 11.45 -20.60
N MET A 375 -2.33 11.97 -20.13
CA MET A 375 -2.49 13.40 -19.83
C MET A 375 -1.50 13.88 -18.77
N SER A 376 -1.39 13.15 -17.66
CA SER A 376 -0.48 13.49 -16.55
C SER A 376 0.98 13.55 -17.00
N ARG A 377 1.43 12.58 -17.82
CA ARG A 377 2.78 12.59 -18.41
C ARG A 377 2.99 13.79 -19.34
N GLY A 378 2.01 14.12 -20.17
CA GLY A 378 2.07 15.28 -21.06
C GLY A 378 2.17 16.60 -20.30
N VAL A 379 1.38 16.79 -19.24
CA VAL A 379 1.43 17.97 -18.38
C VAL A 379 2.79 18.10 -17.69
N ALA A 380 3.33 17.00 -17.17
CA ALA A 380 4.65 16.99 -16.53
C ALA A 380 5.76 17.35 -17.53
N ALA A 381 5.74 16.74 -18.72
CA ALA A 381 6.74 16.97 -19.76
C ALA A 381 6.74 18.43 -20.24
N ASP A 382 5.57 19.03 -20.46
CA ASP A 382 5.46 20.46 -20.82
C ASP A 382 6.04 21.38 -19.73
N ALA A 383 5.75 21.08 -18.45
CA ALA A 383 6.27 21.84 -17.33
C ALA A 383 7.81 21.73 -17.22
N LEU A 384 8.36 20.52 -17.33
CA LEU A 384 9.82 20.30 -17.33
C LEU A 384 10.50 20.97 -18.53
N GLN A 385 9.92 20.87 -19.73
CA GLN A 385 10.47 21.51 -20.92
C GLN A 385 10.54 23.03 -20.77
N LYS A 386 9.52 23.64 -20.16
CA LYS A 386 9.53 25.08 -19.86
C LYS A 386 10.61 25.47 -18.85
N ILE A 387 10.85 24.63 -17.84
CA ILE A 387 11.94 24.84 -16.87
C ILE A 387 13.28 24.76 -17.60
N ARG A 388 13.50 23.71 -18.40
CA ARG A 388 14.74 23.48 -19.16
C ARG A 388 15.09 24.64 -20.09
N LEU A 389 14.14 25.08 -20.92
CA LEU A 389 14.33 26.22 -21.83
C LEU A 389 14.66 27.53 -21.09
N ARG A 390 14.09 27.75 -19.90
CA ARG A 390 14.40 28.92 -19.09
C ARG A 390 15.80 28.85 -18.49
N LEU A 391 16.24 27.67 -18.04
CA LEU A 391 17.61 27.46 -17.57
C LEU A 391 18.62 27.72 -18.68
N GLU A 392 18.41 27.15 -19.87
CA GLU A 392 19.26 27.37 -21.05
C GLU A 392 19.37 28.86 -21.39
N HIS A 393 18.25 29.59 -21.42
CA HIS A 393 18.25 31.03 -21.70
C HIS A 393 18.99 31.86 -20.64
N LEU A 394 18.90 31.48 -19.37
CA LEU A 394 19.55 32.20 -18.28
C LEU A 394 21.07 32.02 -18.30
N ILE A 395 21.57 30.82 -18.64
CA ILE A 395 23.00 30.53 -18.72
C ILE A 395 23.70 31.47 -19.74
N ASP A 396 23.01 31.79 -20.84
CA ASP A 396 23.51 32.70 -21.88
C ASP A 396 23.33 34.20 -21.55
N SER A 397 22.52 34.54 -20.54
CA SER A 397 22.24 35.93 -20.16
C SER A 397 23.46 36.63 -19.54
N LYS A 398 23.69 37.90 -19.88
CA LYS A 398 24.81 38.69 -19.31
C LYS A 398 24.53 39.22 -17.90
N ASP A 399 23.28 39.14 -17.43
CA ASP A 399 22.81 39.79 -16.20
C ASP A 399 22.88 38.89 -14.95
N ILE A 400 23.57 37.74 -15.06
CA ILE A 400 23.67 36.72 -13.99
C ILE A 400 25.11 36.63 -13.48
N SER A 401 25.26 36.53 -12.17
CA SER A 401 26.57 36.33 -11.52
C SER A 401 27.24 35.05 -12.04
N GLN A 402 28.58 35.01 -12.07
CA GLN A 402 29.29 33.81 -12.56
C GLN A 402 29.03 32.59 -11.66
N ASP A 403 28.87 32.81 -10.35
CA ASP A 403 28.56 31.74 -9.39
C ASP A 403 27.16 31.16 -9.63
N ASP A 404 26.14 32.01 -9.79
CA ASP A 404 24.78 31.56 -10.10
C ASP A 404 24.72 30.87 -11.47
N LYS A 405 25.50 31.32 -12.47
CA LYS A 405 25.60 30.63 -13.76
C LYS A 405 26.19 29.23 -13.64
N LYS A 406 27.23 29.07 -12.83
CA LYS A 406 27.85 27.76 -12.59
C LYS A 406 26.82 26.80 -11.97
N GLU A 407 26.07 27.29 -10.99
CA GLU A 407 25.04 26.49 -10.32
C GLU A 407 23.87 26.17 -11.25
N LEU A 408 23.37 27.14 -12.04
CA LEU A 408 22.32 26.89 -13.03
C LEU A 408 22.76 25.89 -14.12
N ARG A 409 24.05 25.91 -14.51
CA ARG A 409 24.60 24.93 -15.45
C ARG A 409 24.66 23.54 -14.83
N ARG A 410 25.11 23.41 -13.58
CA ARG A 410 25.05 22.14 -12.82
C ARG A 410 23.62 21.59 -12.78
N ILE A 411 22.64 22.43 -12.47
CA ILE A 411 21.23 22.04 -12.43
C ILE A 411 20.74 21.53 -13.80
N LEU A 412 21.21 22.12 -14.89
CA LEU A 412 20.87 21.70 -16.25
C LEU A 412 21.57 20.41 -16.67
N ASP A 413 22.84 20.22 -16.27
CA ASP A 413 23.61 19.03 -16.56
C ASP A 413 23.04 17.80 -15.82
N ASP A 414 22.62 17.99 -14.56
CA ASP A 414 22.02 16.95 -13.71
C ASP A 414 20.47 16.94 -13.72
N PHE A 415 19.85 17.50 -14.76
CA PHE A 415 18.42 17.78 -14.79
C PHE A 415 17.52 16.58 -14.47
N GLU A 416 17.81 15.41 -15.04
CA GLU A 416 17.00 14.19 -14.83
C GLU A 416 17.17 13.60 -13.42
N VAL A 417 18.28 13.90 -12.75
CA VAL A 417 18.55 13.49 -11.35
C VAL A 417 17.90 14.47 -10.38
N ILE A 418 17.94 15.76 -10.70
CA ILE A 418 17.40 16.82 -9.84
C ILE A 418 15.88 16.83 -9.90
N PHE A 419 15.27 16.81 -11.09
CA PHE A 419 13.82 16.95 -11.24
C PHE A 419 13.15 15.58 -11.33
N ARG A 420 12.26 15.29 -10.37
CA ARG A 420 11.51 14.03 -10.32
C ARG A 420 10.01 14.29 -10.45
N VAL A 421 9.37 13.55 -11.35
CA VAL A 421 7.93 13.65 -11.61
C VAL A 421 7.19 12.60 -10.81
N ASP A 422 6.11 13.01 -10.18
CA ASP A 422 5.17 12.15 -9.49
C ASP A 422 3.77 12.40 -10.03
N THR A 423 3.16 11.35 -10.58
CA THR A 423 1.79 11.37 -11.08
C THR A 423 0.98 10.33 -10.31
N PRO A 424 0.65 10.58 -9.04
CA PRO A 424 -0.09 9.62 -8.23
C PRO A 424 -1.42 9.30 -8.93
N TYR A 425 -1.64 8.01 -9.16
CA TYR A 425 -2.79 7.50 -9.88
C TYR A 425 -4.06 7.56 -9.01
N LYS A 426 -5.20 7.88 -9.63
CA LYS A 426 -6.59 7.74 -9.12
C LYS A 426 -6.92 8.45 -7.80
N LEU A 427 -7.14 9.77 -7.86
CA LEU A 427 -8.08 10.44 -6.96
C LEU A 427 -9.45 10.51 -7.64
N SER A 428 -10.21 9.42 -7.56
CA SER A 428 -11.64 9.44 -7.91
C SER A 428 -12.48 9.46 -6.65
N LEU A 429 -13.54 10.26 -6.65
CA LEU A 429 -14.49 10.32 -5.53
C LEU A 429 -15.30 9.01 -5.44
N VAL A 430 -15.78 8.52 -6.59
CA VAL A 430 -16.57 7.29 -6.75
C VAL A 430 -16.26 6.71 -8.12
N HIS A 431 -15.95 5.41 -8.19
CA HIS A 431 -15.72 4.71 -9.45
C HIS A 431 -16.72 3.57 -9.60
N PRO A 432 -17.90 3.78 -10.21
CA PRO A 432 -18.93 2.74 -10.31
C PRO A 432 -18.44 1.46 -11.00
N GLU A 433 -17.48 1.57 -11.93
CA GLU A 433 -16.88 0.40 -12.59
C GLU A 433 -16.18 -0.54 -11.60
N GLU A 434 -15.71 -0.05 -10.45
CA GLU A 434 -15.09 -0.90 -9.42
C GLU A 434 -16.10 -1.89 -8.84
N PHE A 435 -17.34 -1.44 -8.60
CA PHE A 435 -18.43 -2.29 -8.15
C PHE A 435 -18.84 -3.29 -9.23
N LEU A 436 -18.89 -2.84 -10.48
CA LEU A 436 -19.26 -3.68 -11.62
C LEU A 436 -18.21 -4.78 -11.87
N LYS A 437 -16.91 -4.44 -11.86
CA LYS A 437 -15.81 -5.40 -12.06
C LYS A 437 -15.79 -6.47 -10.97
N SER A 438 -16.11 -6.10 -9.75
CA SER A 438 -16.18 -7.05 -8.63
C SER A 438 -17.55 -7.74 -8.49
N ASN A 439 -18.47 -7.61 -9.46
CA ASN A 439 -19.83 -8.18 -9.39
C ASN A 439 -20.60 -7.83 -8.10
N VAL A 440 -20.46 -6.60 -7.62
CA VAL A 440 -21.19 -6.08 -6.44
C VAL A 440 -22.35 -5.21 -6.90
N PHE A 441 -23.55 -5.54 -6.41
CA PHE A 441 -24.80 -4.90 -6.82
C PHE A 441 -25.52 -4.19 -5.67
N LEU A 442 -26.49 -3.36 -6.04
CA LEU A 442 -27.50 -2.85 -5.14
C LEU A 442 -28.78 -3.68 -5.28
N TYR A 443 -29.46 -3.90 -4.16
CA TYR A 443 -30.73 -4.61 -4.10
C TYR A 443 -31.83 -3.72 -3.54
N ASP A 444 -32.96 -3.63 -4.25
CA ASP A 444 -34.20 -3.03 -3.78
C ASP A 444 -35.20 -4.14 -3.42
N PRO A 445 -35.38 -4.45 -2.11
CA PRO A 445 -36.32 -5.47 -1.69
C PRO A 445 -37.79 -5.13 -2.00
N THR A 446 -38.13 -3.84 -2.14
CA THR A 446 -39.51 -3.43 -2.40
C THR A 446 -39.95 -3.76 -3.82
N LYS A 447 -39.00 -3.75 -4.76
CA LYS A 447 -39.21 -4.08 -6.17
C LYS A 447 -38.68 -5.45 -6.56
N GLY A 448 -37.91 -6.10 -5.68
CA GLY A 448 -37.18 -7.32 -6.00
C GLY A 448 -36.10 -7.12 -7.07
N GLU A 449 -35.59 -5.89 -7.21
CA GLU A 449 -34.73 -5.48 -8.32
C GLU A 449 -33.26 -5.46 -7.90
N LEU A 450 -32.40 -6.02 -8.75
CA LEU A 450 -30.95 -5.86 -8.70
C LEU A 450 -30.53 -4.76 -9.67
N MET A 451 -29.63 -3.89 -9.24
CA MET A 451 -29.12 -2.82 -10.09
C MET A 451 -27.65 -2.54 -9.77
N THR A 452 -26.91 -2.15 -10.78
CA THR A 452 -25.53 -1.68 -10.62
C THR A 452 -25.52 -0.31 -9.93
N LEU A 453 -24.38 0.07 -9.34
CA LEU A 453 -24.22 1.41 -8.79
C LEU A 453 -24.39 2.50 -9.86
N GLU A 454 -24.00 2.22 -11.10
CA GLU A 454 -24.15 3.12 -12.24
C GLU A 454 -25.62 3.28 -12.69
N GLU A 455 -26.38 2.20 -12.72
CA GLU A 455 -27.82 2.28 -13.01
C GLU A 455 -28.56 3.08 -11.93
N TYR A 456 -28.17 2.90 -10.66
CA TYR A 456 -28.72 3.71 -9.58
C TYR A 456 -28.39 5.19 -9.79
N THR A 457 -27.14 5.56 -10.05
CA THR A 457 -26.76 6.98 -10.21
C THR A 457 -27.46 7.65 -11.38
N LYS A 458 -27.70 6.91 -12.48
CA LYS A 458 -28.49 7.39 -13.63
C LYS A 458 -29.95 7.65 -13.27
N ARG A 459 -30.55 6.84 -12.39
CA ARG A 459 -31.94 6.99 -11.94
C ARG A 459 -32.13 8.11 -10.91
N TYR A 460 -31.09 8.41 -10.13
CA TYR A 460 -31.15 9.36 -9.01
C TYR A 460 -30.12 10.49 -9.16
N PRO A 461 -30.49 11.61 -9.81
CA PRO A 461 -29.56 12.69 -10.16
C PRO A 461 -28.79 13.31 -9.00
N ALA A 462 -29.31 13.24 -7.76
CA ALA A 462 -28.63 13.74 -6.57
C ALA A 462 -27.24 13.11 -6.37
N TYR A 463 -27.03 11.86 -6.82
CA TYR A 463 -25.76 11.15 -6.72
C TYR A 463 -24.84 11.36 -7.94
N GLN A 464 -25.36 11.92 -9.04
CA GLN A 464 -24.60 12.15 -10.27
C GLN A 464 -23.49 13.21 -10.10
N LEU A 465 -23.66 14.15 -9.17
CA LEU A 465 -22.64 15.16 -8.82
C LEU A 465 -21.37 14.53 -8.24
N MET A 466 -21.47 13.31 -7.71
CA MET A 466 -20.37 12.61 -7.03
C MET A 466 -19.61 11.62 -7.93
N THR A 467 -20.14 11.28 -9.11
CA THR A 467 -19.59 10.19 -9.94
C THR A 467 -18.51 10.58 -10.96
N ASN A 468 -18.30 11.88 -11.25
CA ASN A 468 -17.49 12.29 -12.43
C ASN A 468 -16.33 13.27 -12.16
N ASN A 469 -15.83 13.36 -10.92
CA ASN A 469 -14.72 14.28 -10.61
C ASN A 469 -13.42 13.51 -10.32
N LEU A 470 -12.78 13.03 -11.40
CA LEU A 470 -11.44 12.47 -11.31
C LEU A 470 -10.45 13.64 -11.24
N ILE A 471 -9.87 13.85 -10.07
CA ILE A 471 -8.83 14.86 -9.88
C ILE A 471 -7.50 14.18 -10.15
N GLN A 472 -6.72 14.74 -11.06
CA GLN A 472 -5.35 14.33 -11.31
C GLN A 472 -4.42 15.36 -10.69
N ILE A 473 -3.39 14.87 -10.03
CA ILE A 473 -2.35 15.67 -9.42
C ILE A 473 -1.04 15.28 -10.09
N VAL A 474 -0.34 16.27 -10.64
CA VAL A 474 1.03 16.11 -11.15
C VAL A 474 1.93 16.95 -10.26
N ARG A 475 2.96 16.33 -9.70
CA ARG A 475 3.98 17.01 -8.89
C ARG A 475 5.34 16.89 -9.53
N ILE A 476 6.11 17.96 -9.41
CA ILE A 476 7.53 17.95 -9.71
C ILE A 476 8.26 18.22 -8.40
N TYR A 477 9.12 17.30 -8.02
CA TYR A 477 10.04 17.42 -6.90
C TYR A 477 11.43 17.78 -7.39
N VAL A 478 12.21 18.40 -6.50
CA VAL A 478 13.66 18.50 -6.62
C VAL A 478 14.32 17.61 -5.58
N THR A 479 15.30 16.81 -5.98
CA THR A 479 16.01 15.86 -5.10
C THR A 479 16.99 16.55 -4.17
N GLU A 480 17.36 17.79 -4.45
CA GLU A 480 18.21 18.69 -3.66
C GLU A 480 17.58 20.09 -3.60
N ASP A 481 17.92 20.90 -2.58
CA ASP A 481 17.25 22.20 -2.38
C ASP A 481 17.80 23.31 -3.29
N VAL A 482 17.39 23.27 -4.56
CA VAL A 482 17.70 24.29 -5.58
C VAL A 482 16.58 25.34 -5.70
N ARG A 483 15.60 25.35 -4.79
CA ARG A 483 14.39 26.18 -4.94
C ARG A 483 14.70 27.68 -4.91
N GLU A 484 15.69 28.10 -4.12
CA GLU A 484 16.02 29.52 -3.97
C GLU A 484 16.51 30.12 -5.30
N ILE A 485 17.49 29.48 -5.94
CA ILE A 485 18.04 29.95 -7.22
C ILE A 485 17.00 29.89 -8.33
N LEU A 486 16.17 28.84 -8.39
CA LEU A 486 15.08 28.73 -9.36
C LEU A 486 14.02 29.82 -9.19
N ARG A 487 13.69 30.20 -7.95
CA ARG A 487 12.74 31.31 -7.67
C ARG A 487 13.35 32.67 -7.98
N ARG A 488 14.62 32.90 -7.61
CA ARG A 488 15.35 34.15 -7.85
C ARG A 488 15.29 34.55 -9.33
N TYR A 489 15.48 33.58 -10.22
CA TYR A 489 15.47 33.79 -11.67
C TYR A 489 14.14 33.46 -12.37
N LYS A 490 13.06 33.24 -11.60
CA LYS A 490 11.72 32.94 -12.13
C LYS A 490 11.70 31.78 -13.13
N VAL A 491 12.54 30.76 -12.89
CA VAL A 491 12.61 29.56 -13.71
C VAL A 491 11.29 28.79 -13.64
N ILE A 492 10.70 28.71 -12.45
CA ILE A 492 9.46 27.95 -12.21
C ILE A 492 8.29 28.57 -12.99
N PRO A 493 7.60 27.83 -13.89
CA PRO A 493 6.38 28.27 -14.54
C PRO A 493 5.32 28.70 -13.52
N LYS A 494 4.61 29.81 -13.80
CA LYS A 494 3.46 30.20 -12.97
C LYS A 494 2.35 29.17 -13.19
N THR A 495 2.05 28.39 -12.18
CA THR A 495 0.84 27.57 -12.09
C THR A 495 -0.15 28.28 -11.17
N GLY A 496 -1.46 28.01 -11.31
CA GLY A 496 -2.51 28.74 -10.57
C GLY A 496 -2.52 28.56 -9.05
N VAL A 497 -1.56 27.83 -8.47
CA VAL A 497 -1.46 27.57 -7.03
C VAL A 497 -0.04 27.87 -6.56
N GLU A 498 0.15 29.00 -5.88
CA GLU A 498 1.42 29.29 -5.20
C GLU A 498 1.57 28.36 -3.99
N LEU A 499 2.49 27.40 -4.09
CA LEU A 499 2.87 26.55 -2.95
C LEU A 499 3.91 27.27 -2.09
N THR A 500 3.48 27.83 -0.96
CA THR A 500 4.39 28.09 0.17
C THR A 500 4.70 26.77 0.85
N THR A 501 5.85 26.16 0.55
CA THR A 501 6.43 25.12 1.39
C THR A 501 7.03 25.79 2.62
N ARG A 502 6.24 25.95 3.68
CA ARG A 502 6.79 26.02 5.05
C ARG A 502 7.06 24.57 5.43
N TRP A 503 8.31 24.14 5.31
CA TRP A 503 9.00 22.96 5.89
C TRP A 503 10.19 22.62 5.00
#